data_AF-A0A8C1VQQ1-F1
#
_entry.id   AF-A0A8C1VQQ1-F1
#
_cell.length_a   1.000
_cell.length_b   1.000
_cell.length_c   1.000
_cell.angle_alpha   90.00
_cell.angle_beta   90.00
_cell.angle_gamma   90.00
#
_symmetry.space_group_name_H-M   'P 1'
#
loop_
_entity.id
_entity.type
_entity.pdbx_description
1 polymer ?
#
loop_
_entity_poly.entity_id
_entity_poly.type
_entity_poly.pdbx_seq_one_letter_code
_entity_poly.pdbx_strand_id
1 'polypeptide(L)'
;MSGSVVQEKVAKLLSRQNGKPVLRPIKPLALKNEVASRSLKKGEATCVTEMSLLMACWKQNDFNNSVCSKEVSAFYTCVEKAQNKAKGKQGTQGRLLPKEANTLLKRFPNLSSEI
;
A
#
# COMPACT_ATOMS: atom_id res chain seq x y z
N MET A 1 -10.65 26.98 16.18
CA MET A 1 -9.54 27.93 16.43
C MET A 1 -8.36 27.23 17.12
N SER A 2 -7.80 26.17 16.52
CA SER A 2 -6.77 25.33 17.17
C SER A 2 -5.38 25.39 16.50
N GLY A 3 -5.25 26.19 15.44
CA GLY A 3 -4.01 26.28 14.65
C GLY A 3 -2.86 26.97 15.37
N SER A 4 -3.14 28.02 16.15
CA SER A 4 -2.12 28.81 16.86
C SER A 4 -1.34 28.00 17.90
N VAL A 5 -2.02 27.14 18.66
CA VAL A 5 -1.39 26.28 19.68
C VAL A 5 -0.43 25.27 19.04
N VAL A 6 -0.77 24.75 17.86
CA VAL A 6 0.09 23.84 17.11
C VAL A 6 1.31 24.57 16.56
N GLN A 7 1.13 25.77 16.02
CA GLN A 7 2.21 26.60 15.47
C GLN A 7 3.25 26.95 16.54
N GLU A 8 2.82 27.38 17.73
CA GLU A 8 3.74 27.74 18.82
C GLU A 8 4.54 26.52 19.32
N LYS A 9 3.89 25.35 19.38
CA LYS A 9 4.57 24.10 19.75
C LYS A 9 5.59 23.68 18.69
N VAL A 10 5.25 23.79 17.41
CA VAL A 10 6.18 23.49 16.30
C VAL A 10 7.37 24.45 16.32
N ALA A 11 7.16 25.74 16.56
CA ALA A 11 8.24 26.72 16.68
C ALA A 11 9.23 26.35 17.82
N LYS A 12 8.71 25.92 18.98
CA LYS A 12 9.56 25.42 20.09
C LYS A 12 10.37 24.19 19.71
N LEU A 13 9.81 23.28 18.91
CA LEU A 13 10.49 22.05 18.46
C LEU A 13 11.58 22.29 17.40
N LEU A 14 11.42 23.36 16.60
CA LEU A 14 12.41 23.80 15.60
C LEU A 14 13.48 24.72 16.20
N SER A 15 13.19 25.34 17.34
CA SER A 15 14.08 26.27 18.03
C SER A 15 15.40 25.61 18.43
N ARG A 16 16.49 26.38 18.29
CA ARG A 16 17.83 26.01 18.74
C ARG A 16 18.22 26.64 20.09
N GLN A 17 17.28 27.32 20.74
CA GLN A 17 17.55 28.10 21.97
C GLN A 17 18.16 27.24 23.08
N ASN A 18 17.72 25.99 23.24
CA ASN A 18 18.22 25.05 24.25
C ASN A 18 19.16 23.98 23.66
N GLY A 19 19.85 24.31 22.56
CA GLY A 19 20.79 23.42 21.89
C GLY A 19 20.23 22.78 20.61
N LYS A 20 20.46 21.47 20.46
CA LYS A 20 20.09 20.74 19.23
C LYS A 20 18.55 20.72 19.08
N PRO A 21 17.99 21.20 17.94
CA PRO A 21 16.55 21.22 17.75
C PRO A 21 16.00 19.80 17.61
N VAL A 22 14.78 19.59 18.13
CA VAL A 22 14.10 18.30 18.18
C VAL A 22 13.67 17.88 16.78
N LEU A 23 13.13 18.81 16.00
CA LEU A 23 12.76 18.58 14.61
C LEU A 23 13.78 19.24 13.67
N ARG A 24 14.17 18.49 12.63
CA ARG A 24 15.06 18.97 11.56
C ARG A 24 14.47 18.59 10.20
N PRO A 25 13.38 19.26 9.81
CA PRO A 25 12.71 18.93 8.57
C PRO A 25 13.61 19.24 7.37
N ILE A 26 13.74 18.27 6.46
CA ILE A 26 14.46 18.45 5.18
C ILE A 26 13.61 19.24 4.17
N LYS A 27 12.29 19.24 4.38
CA LYS A 27 11.29 19.92 3.53
C LYS A 27 10.38 20.76 4.41
N PRO A 28 9.83 21.88 3.91
CA PRO A 28 8.95 22.73 4.70
C PRO A 28 7.74 21.95 5.23
N LEU A 29 7.31 22.29 6.45
CA LEU A 29 6.17 21.67 7.12
C LEU A 29 4.84 22.25 6.59
N ALA A 30 4.69 22.26 5.26
CA ALA A 30 3.51 22.73 4.57
C ALA A 30 2.88 21.60 3.74
N LEU A 31 1.55 21.62 3.64
CA LEU A 31 0.81 20.65 2.82
C LEU A 31 1.03 20.93 1.34
N LYS A 32 1.23 19.86 0.57
CA LYS A 32 1.30 19.92 -0.90
C LYS A 32 -0.10 19.88 -1.52
N ASN A 33 -0.18 20.29 -2.78
CA ASN A 33 -1.40 20.24 -3.60
C ASN A 33 -1.57 18.89 -4.33
N GLU A 34 -0.92 17.84 -3.81
CA GLU A 34 -0.95 16.50 -4.38
C GLU A 34 -0.73 15.45 -3.29
N VAL A 35 -1.30 14.28 -3.52
CA VAL A 35 -1.06 13.05 -2.78
C VAL A 35 -0.27 12.08 -3.65
N ALA A 36 0.58 11.28 -3.00
CA ALA A 36 1.36 10.25 -3.66
C ALA A 36 0.45 9.26 -4.40
N SER A 37 0.87 8.86 -5.59
CA SER A 37 0.24 7.75 -6.29
C SER A 37 0.41 6.47 -5.47
N ARG A 38 -0.63 5.63 -5.47
CA ARG A 38 -0.52 4.30 -4.86
C ARG A 38 0.38 3.47 -5.75
N SER A 39 1.56 3.08 -5.26
CA SER A 39 2.34 2.05 -5.93
C SER A 39 1.53 0.76 -5.95
N LEU A 40 1.56 0.05 -7.08
CA LEU A 40 1.05 -1.31 -7.15
C LEU A 40 1.82 -2.11 -6.11
N LYS A 41 1.10 -2.84 -5.23
CA LYS A 41 1.75 -3.78 -4.32
C LYS A 41 2.56 -4.75 -5.18
N LYS A 42 3.82 -4.95 -4.82
CA LYS A 42 4.64 -5.99 -5.46
C LYS A 42 3.88 -7.32 -5.33
N GLY A 43 3.79 -8.08 -6.42
CA GLY A 43 3.05 -9.33 -6.44
C GLY A 43 3.64 -10.32 -5.44
N GLU A 44 2.80 -10.89 -4.59
CA GLU A 44 3.15 -12.05 -3.77
C GLU A 44 2.83 -13.32 -4.57
N ALA A 45 3.61 -14.38 -4.37
CA ALA A 45 3.28 -15.68 -4.94
C ALA A 45 1.93 -16.14 -4.37
N THR A 46 0.96 -16.35 -5.24
CA THR A 46 -0.36 -16.87 -4.86
C THR A 46 -0.38 -18.41 -5.00
N CYS A 47 -1.28 -19.07 -4.27
CA CYS A 47 -1.46 -20.54 -4.34
C CYS A 47 -0.26 -21.38 -3.87
N VAL A 48 0.58 -20.82 -2.99
CA VAL A 48 1.77 -21.52 -2.47
C VAL A 48 1.38 -22.75 -1.64
N THR A 49 0.29 -22.66 -0.87
CA THR A 49 -0.23 -23.75 -0.04
C THR A 49 -0.65 -24.97 -0.87
N GLU A 50 -1.43 -24.74 -1.92
CA GLU A 50 -1.91 -25.77 -2.82
C GLU A 50 -0.75 -26.36 -3.63
N MET A 51 0.22 -25.53 -4.02
CA MET A 51 1.44 -25.98 -4.67
C MET A 51 2.25 -26.91 -3.74
N SER A 52 2.42 -26.57 -2.45
CA SER A 52 3.13 -27.42 -1.50
C SER A 52 2.47 -28.78 -1.30
N LEU A 53 1.13 -28.83 -1.24
CA LEU A 53 0.38 -30.09 -1.13
C LEU A 53 0.54 -30.96 -2.39
N LEU A 54 0.46 -30.35 -3.57
CA LEU A 54 0.70 -31.05 -4.83
C LEU A 54 2.11 -31.63 -4.91
N MET A 55 3.13 -30.84 -4.55
CA MET A 55 4.51 -31.33 -4.52
C MET A 55 4.70 -32.48 -3.51
N ALA A 56 4.02 -32.43 -2.36
CA ALA A 56 4.07 -33.49 -1.38
C ALA A 56 3.46 -34.80 -1.92
N CYS A 57 2.31 -34.72 -2.59
CA CYS A 57 1.69 -35.87 -3.22
C CYS A 57 2.55 -36.43 -4.36
N TRP A 58 3.08 -35.56 -5.23
CA TRP A 58 3.96 -35.98 -6.32
C TRP A 58 5.21 -36.70 -5.82
N LYS A 59 5.84 -36.19 -4.76
CA LYS A 59 7.03 -36.83 -4.18
C LYS A 59 6.76 -38.26 -3.68
N GLN A 60 5.54 -38.54 -3.21
CA GLN A 60 5.16 -39.86 -2.70
C GLN A 60 4.69 -40.83 -3.80
N ASN A 61 4.27 -40.30 -4.95
CA ASN A 61 3.59 -41.07 -6.00
C ASN A 61 4.24 -40.89 -7.37
N ASP A 62 5.56 -40.70 -7.41
CA ASP A 62 6.37 -40.57 -8.64
C ASP A 62 5.80 -39.56 -9.65
N PHE A 63 5.34 -38.42 -9.14
CA PHE A 63 4.77 -37.32 -9.95
C PHE A 63 3.54 -37.73 -10.77
N ASN A 64 2.80 -38.75 -10.34
CA ASN A 64 1.62 -39.23 -11.04
C ASN A 64 0.38 -38.36 -10.77
N ASN A 65 -0.08 -37.66 -11.80
CA ASN A 65 -1.25 -36.79 -11.73
C ASN A 65 -2.59 -37.53 -11.53
N SER A 66 -2.70 -38.80 -11.92
CA SER A 66 -3.97 -39.54 -11.72
C SER A 66 -4.19 -39.84 -10.24
N VAL A 67 -3.13 -40.21 -9.53
CA VAL A 67 -3.13 -40.45 -8.08
C VAL A 67 -3.33 -39.13 -7.31
N CYS A 68 -2.60 -38.07 -7.71
CA CYS A 68 -2.68 -36.73 -7.09
C CYS A 68 -3.77 -35.82 -7.69
N SER A 69 -4.81 -36.39 -8.29
CA SER A 69 -5.84 -35.64 -9.03
C SER A 69 -6.56 -34.59 -8.17
N LYS A 70 -6.71 -34.86 -6.87
CA LYS A 70 -7.31 -33.93 -5.91
C LYS A 70 -6.44 -32.69 -5.73
N GLU A 71 -5.15 -32.87 -5.45
CA GLU A 71 -4.18 -31.80 -5.24
C GLU A 71 -3.98 -30.98 -6.53
N VAL A 72 -3.94 -31.65 -7.69
CA VAL A 72 -3.88 -31.00 -9.01
C VAL A 72 -5.10 -30.09 -9.21
N SER A 73 -6.31 -30.61 -8.97
CA SER A 73 -7.55 -29.83 -9.14
C SER A 73 -7.62 -28.64 -8.19
N ALA A 74 -7.18 -28.80 -6.94
CA ALA A 74 -7.15 -27.74 -5.94
C ALA A 74 -6.17 -26.62 -6.34
N PHE A 75 -4.98 -26.98 -6.83
CA PHE A 75 -3.99 -26.03 -7.31
C PHE A 75 -4.54 -25.20 -8.49
N TYR A 76 -5.07 -25.85 -9.52
CA TYR A 76 -5.61 -25.13 -10.69
C TYR A 76 -6.83 -24.27 -10.36
N THR A 77 -7.68 -24.72 -9.45
CA THR A 77 -8.81 -23.92 -8.94
C THR A 77 -8.31 -22.65 -8.24
N CYS A 78 -7.24 -22.75 -7.45
CA CYS A 78 -6.63 -21.57 -6.85
C CYS A 78 -6.06 -20.63 -7.91
N VAL A 79 -5.32 -21.16 -8.89
CA VAL A 79 -4.71 -20.37 -9.97
C VAL A 79 -5.77 -19.61 -10.75
N GLU A 80 -6.89 -20.24 -11.10
CA GLU A 80 -7.99 -19.58 -11.81
C GLU A 80 -8.59 -18.44 -10.97
N LYS A 81 -8.86 -18.68 -9.68
CA LYS A 81 -9.35 -17.64 -8.76
C LYS A 81 -8.35 -16.50 -8.61
N ALA A 82 -7.06 -16.78 -8.55
CA ALA A 82 -6.00 -15.78 -8.45
C ALA A 82 -5.91 -14.92 -9.72
N GLN A 83 -5.99 -15.54 -10.91
CA GLN A 83 -6.02 -14.82 -12.19
C GLN A 83 -7.26 -13.92 -12.30
N ASN A 84 -8.42 -14.40 -11.87
CA ASN A 84 -9.66 -13.62 -11.87
C ASN A 84 -9.59 -12.44 -10.89
N LYS A 85 -9.00 -12.63 -9.70
CA LYS A 85 -8.74 -11.54 -8.74
C LYS A 85 -7.71 -10.53 -9.22
N ALA A 86 -6.70 -10.94 -10.00
CA ALA A 86 -5.72 -10.04 -10.59
C ALA A 86 -6.34 -9.14 -11.68
N LYS A 87 -7.31 -9.68 -12.44
CA LYS A 87 -8.08 -8.93 -13.45
C LYS A 87 -9.15 -8.03 -12.81
N GLY A 88 -9.70 -8.44 -11.67
CA GLY A 88 -10.62 -7.63 -10.87
C GLY A 88 -9.90 -6.44 -10.26
N LYS A 89 -10.18 -5.23 -10.78
CA LYS A 89 -9.71 -3.98 -10.17
C LYS A 89 -10.07 -3.99 -8.69
N GLN A 90 -9.07 -3.98 -7.80
CA GLN A 90 -9.30 -3.78 -6.37
C GLN A 90 -10.00 -2.42 -6.20
N GLY A 91 -11.33 -2.47 -6.08
CA GLY A 91 -12.16 -1.31 -5.83
C GLY A 91 -11.69 -0.62 -4.55
N THR A 92 -11.57 0.69 -4.61
CA THR A 92 -11.17 1.48 -3.46
C THR A 92 -12.25 1.39 -2.39
N GLN A 93 -12.00 0.57 -1.37
CA GLN A 93 -12.83 0.51 -0.16
C GLN A 93 -12.90 1.91 0.45
N GLY A 94 -13.99 2.64 0.18
CA GLY A 94 -14.34 3.91 0.81
C GLY A 94 -13.39 5.11 0.60
N ARG A 95 -12.40 5.03 -0.30
CA ARG A 95 -11.41 6.10 -0.52
C ARG A 95 -11.37 6.57 -1.97
N LEU A 96 -11.20 7.87 -2.19
CA LEU A 96 -10.95 8.43 -3.52
C LEU A 96 -9.66 7.84 -4.12
N LEU A 97 -9.66 7.62 -5.43
CA LEU A 97 -8.41 7.31 -6.12
C LEU A 97 -7.46 8.52 -6.00
N PRO A 98 -6.13 8.29 -5.92
CA PRO A 98 -5.16 9.38 -5.90
C PRO A 98 -5.33 10.37 -7.05
N LYS A 99 -5.77 9.90 -8.23
CA LYS A 99 -6.08 10.77 -9.38
C LYS A 99 -7.23 11.73 -9.10
N GLU A 100 -8.31 11.24 -8.50
CA GLU A 100 -9.49 12.04 -8.13
C GLU A 100 -9.14 13.06 -7.05
N ALA A 101 -8.42 12.62 -6.00
CA ALA A 101 -7.93 13.48 -4.94
C ALA A 101 -7.00 14.58 -5.49
N ASN A 102 -6.08 14.25 -6.40
CA ASN A 102 -5.18 15.23 -7.01
C ASN A 102 -5.90 16.24 -7.91
N THR A 103 -6.99 15.85 -8.58
CA THR A 103 -7.83 16.80 -9.32
C THR A 103 -8.48 17.81 -8.37
N LEU A 104 -8.95 17.38 -7.19
CA LEU A 104 -9.54 18.27 -6.19
C LEU A 104 -8.50 19.21 -5.58
N LEU A 105 -7.33 18.69 -5.18
CA LEU A 105 -6.26 19.49 -4.57
C LEU A 105 -5.67 20.53 -5.52
N LYS A 106 -5.71 20.27 -6.84
CA LYS A 106 -5.33 21.27 -7.86
C LYS A 106 -6.34 22.39 -8.02
N ARG A 107 -7.64 22.11 -7.81
CA ARG A 107 -8.70 23.13 -7.86
C ARG A 107 -8.69 24.03 -6.63
N PHE A 108 -8.33 23.47 -5.47
CA PHE A 108 -8.28 24.18 -4.19
C PHE A 108 -6.87 24.05 -3.57
N PRO A 109 -5.88 24.78 -4.10
CA PRO A 109 -4.51 24.68 -3.62
C PRO A 109 -4.36 25.28 -2.22
N ASN A 110 -3.43 24.74 -1.44
CA ASN A 110 -3.01 25.31 -0.17
C ASN A 110 -2.23 26.62 -0.39
N LEU A 111 -2.52 27.61 0.45
CA LEU A 111 -1.74 28.83 0.58
C LEU A 111 -0.46 28.49 1.35
N SER A 112 0.65 28.35 0.63
CA SER A 112 1.94 27.96 1.18
C SER A 112 2.67 29.16 1.80
N SER A 113 2.08 29.78 2.82
CA SER A 113 2.85 30.61 3.74
C SER A 113 3.48 29.69 4.79
N GLU A 114 4.81 29.63 4.83
CA GLU A 114 5.51 29.04 5.97
C GLU A 114 5.07 29.73 7.27
N ILE A 115 5.01 28.94 8.35
CA ILE A 115 4.78 29.42 9.71
C ILE A 115 6.10 29.95 10.26
#